data_AF-A0AAQ1GM40-F1
#
_entry.id   AF-A0AAQ1GM40-F1
#
_cell.length_a   1.000
_cell.length_b   1.000
_cell.length_c   1.000
_cell.angle_alpha   90.00
_cell.angle_beta   90.00
_cell.angle_gamma   90.00
#
_symmetry.space_group_name_H-M   'P 1'
#
loop_
_entity.id
_entity.type
_entity.pdbx_description
1 polymer ?
#
loop_
_entity_poly.entity_id
_entity_poly.type
_entity_poly.pdbx_seq_one_letter_code
_entity_poly.pdbx_strand_id
1 'polypeptide(L)'
;TEKAAIERLLQVVPVERRSVAQGALTELFPQLAWAFGGPHYENGFRSQWLAEKRVCSARYFPRYFELQTAAGEISERRFVEVLDATETAVRLAAAITAIEADRLLPSLVARFDESVERLPVENADVLLPAMFSLAERLVSSRELSPFSSPWVSAWRATSWFLKRIPQDARGDLALEAFRESQALSAAGMIIHLSDPDDQGEGRDRAFEPTLDIETITVMKAEWLRLIRRRAADGISLINEPDLTSLLYRWSSYAGSMEEPREWIAEAIRTDEGFAQMATRTMSRGSSHSLGDRVSTPRYTFNRETIDEFIGIDAAKVRCDAIDPSNFPEHEVALKTLRKSLDTWLGIRTRDPFEL
;
A
#
# COMPACT_ATOMS: atom_id res chain seq x y z
N THR A 1 -4.01 27.64 -13.43
CA THR A 1 -2.72 26.96 -13.65
C THR A 1 -1.82 27.21 -12.45
N GLU A 2 -0.90 26.28 -12.15
CA GLU A 2 0.02 26.40 -11.00
C GLU A 2 0.89 27.65 -11.07
N LYS A 3 1.36 28.01 -12.27
CA LYS A 3 2.11 29.25 -12.52
C LYS A 3 1.36 30.51 -12.05
N ALA A 4 0.06 30.62 -12.36
CA ALA A 4 -0.77 31.75 -11.94
C ALA A 4 -1.03 31.78 -10.42
N ALA A 5 -0.89 30.65 -9.71
CA ALA A 5 -0.95 30.64 -8.24
C ALA A 5 0.34 31.19 -7.62
N ILE A 6 1.50 30.81 -8.17
CA ILE A 6 2.82 31.31 -7.74
C ILE A 6 2.96 32.81 -8.02
N GLU A 7 2.49 33.29 -9.18
CA GLU A 7 2.49 34.72 -9.52
C GLU A 7 1.59 35.53 -8.56
N ARG A 8 0.46 34.99 -8.12
CA ARG A 8 -0.42 35.62 -7.12
C ARG A 8 0.24 35.73 -5.75
N LEU A 9 1.08 34.77 -5.36
CA LEU A 9 1.85 34.83 -4.11
C LEU A 9 2.78 36.05 -4.06
N LEU A 10 3.42 36.39 -5.19
CA LEU A 10 4.26 37.59 -5.29
C LEU A 10 3.47 38.90 -5.27
N GLN A 11 2.19 38.88 -5.63
CA GLN A 11 1.34 40.09 -5.60
C GLN A 11 1.06 40.56 -4.16
N VAL A 12 1.16 39.67 -3.17
CA VAL A 12 1.02 39.99 -1.73
C VAL A 12 2.24 40.78 -1.22
N VAL A 13 3.37 40.71 -1.93
CA VAL A 13 4.61 41.41 -1.58
C VAL A 13 4.64 42.80 -2.24
N PRO A 14 5.03 43.87 -1.51
CA PRO A 14 5.27 45.19 -2.09
C PRO A 14 6.22 45.15 -3.28
N VAL A 15 5.97 45.96 -4.31
CA VAL A 15 6.66 45.91 -5.61
C VAL A 15 8.19 45.95 -5.43
N GLU A 16 8.66 46.76 -4.51
CA GLU A 16 10.07 47.03 -4.23
C GLU A 16 10.78 45.79 -3.66
N ARG A 17 10.04 44.85 -3.06
CA ARG A 17 10.57 43.64 -2.42
C ARG A 17 10.34 42.37 -3.23
N ARG A 18 9.61 42.43 -4.35
CA ARG A 18 9.26 41.24 -5.14
C ARG A 18 10.47 40.49 -5.67
N SER A 19 11.51 41.20 -6.12
CA SER A 19 12.77 40.58 -6.57
C SER A 19 13.44 39.79 -5.45
N VAL A 20 13.52 40.38 -4.24
CA VAL A 20 14.11 39.71 -3.07
C VAL A 20 13.27 38.51 -2.64
N ALA A 21 11.94 38.66 -2.62
CA ALA A 21 11.03 37.57 -2.27
C ALA A 21 11.11 36.41 -3.28
N GLN A 22 11.22 36.70 -4.57
CA GLN A 22 11.43 35.69 -5.62
C GLN A 22 12.75 34.93 -5.41
N GLY A 23 13.83 35.63 -5.07
CA GLY A 23 15.11 35.00 -4.73
C GLY A 23 15.00 34.07 -3.52
N ALA A 24 14.38 34.55 -2.43
CA ALA A 24 14.17 33.75 -1.23
C ALA A 24 13.27 32.52 -1.49
N LEU A 25 12.20 32.67 -2.26
CA LEU A 25 11.33 31.54 -2.64
C LEU A 25 12.06 30.51 -3.48
N THR A 26 12.94 30.94 -4.39
CA THR A 26 13.75 30.03 -5.21
C THR A 26 14.78 29.27 -4.37
N GLU A 27 15.37 29.92 -3.37
CA GLU A 27 16.32 29.29 -2.46
C GLU A 27 15.64 28.29 -1.51
N LEU A 28 14.52 28.69 -0.89
CA LEU A 28 13.79 27.86 0.07
C LEU A 28 12.98 26.75 -0.61
N PHE A 29 12.45 27.01 -1.81
CA PHE A 29 11.62 26.10 -2.60
C PHE A 29 12.13 26.01 -4.06
N PRO A 30 13.25 25.32 -4.31
CA PRO A 30 13.87 25.27 -5.63
C PRO A 30 12.94 24.74 -6.72
N GLN A 31 12.00 23.85 -6.38
CA GLN A 31 10.94 23.39 -7.28
C GLN A 31 10.05 24.49 -7.88
N LEU A 32 10.06 25.72 -7.35
CA LEU A 32 9.34 26.86 -7.90
C LEU A 32 10.17 27.63 -8.94
N ALA A 33 11.46 27.33 -9.10
CA ALA A 33 12.36 28.06 -9.99
C ALA A 33 11.82 28.17 -11.42
N TRP A 34 11.21 27.10 -11.95
CA TRP A 34 10.63 27.10 -13.29
C TRP A 34 9.55 28.17 -13.50
N ALA A 35 8.74 28.46 -12.48
CA ALA A 35 7.69 29.47 -12.56
C ALA A 35 8.27 30.88 -12.71
N PHE A 36 9.53 31.04 -12.31
CA PHE A 36 10.32 32.26 -12.37
C PHE A 36 11.33 32.29 -13.53
N GLY A 37 11.22 31.35 -14.48
CA GLY A 37 12.12 31.24 -15.63
C GLY A 37 13.42 30.46 -15.37
N GLY A 38 13.51 29.76 -14.24
CA GLY A 38 14.62 28.89 -13.87
C GLY A 38 14.46 27.43 -14.32
N PRO A 39 15.39 26.54 -13.91
CA PRO A 39 15.38 25.14 -14.31
C PRO A 39 14.24 24.35 -13.65
N HIS A 40 13.86 23.23 -14.28
CA HIS A 40 13.06 22.20 -13.63
C HIS A 40 13.98 21.27 -12.86
N TYR A 41 13.58 20.92 -11.63
CA TYR A 41 14.33 19.97 -10.80
C TYR A 41 13.69 18.59 -10.87
N GLU A 42 14.49 17.59 -11.20
CA GLU A 42 14.07 16.19 -11.29
C GLU A 42 14.06 15.49 -9.92
N ASN A 43 13.55 14.25 -9.88
CA ASN A 43 13.34 13.48 -8.65
C ASN A 43 14.60 13.30 -7.79
N GLY A 44 15.80 13.25 -8.38
CA GLY A 44 17.07 13.08 -7.64
C GLY A 44 17.31 14.18 -6.59
N PHE A 45 16.85 15.41 -6.85
CA PHE A 45 17.00 16.52 -5.91
C PHE A 45 16.09 16.39 -4.68
N ARG A 46 14.96 15.68 -4.78
CA ARG A 46 14.04 15.48 -3.65
C ARG A 46 14.70 14.69 -2.52
N SER A 47 15.43 13.63 -2.86
CA SER A 47 16.17 12.81 -1.90
C SER A 47 17.25 13.62 -1.19
N GLN A 48 17.98 14.46 -1.95
CA GLN A 48 18.99 15.36 -1.38
C GLN A 48 18.36 16.36 -0.40
N TRP A 49 17.28 17.04 -0.80
CA TRP A 49 16.62 18.03 0.06
C TRP A 49 16.05 17.42 1.35
N LEU A 50 15.58 16.18 1.28
CA LEU A 50 15.14 15.44 2.44
C LEU A 50 16.29 15.10 3.39
N ALA A 51 17.44 14.66 2.85
CA ALA A 51 18.64 14.37 3.62
C ALA A 51 19.22 15.64 4.29
N GLU A 52 19.23 16.76 3.56
CA GLU A 52 19.62 18.08 4.06
C GLU A 52 18.56 18.75 4.96
N LYS A 53 17.41 18.08 5.16
CA LYS A 53 16.29 18.56 5.99
C LYS A 53 15.72 19.91 5.55
N ARG A 54 15.78 20.24 4.26
CA ARG A 54 15.34 21.55 3.72
C ARG A 54 13.83 21.76 3.89
N VAL A 55 13.44 23.03 4.01
CA VAL A 55 12.04 23.45 4.15
C VAL A 55 11.15 23.06 2.96
N CYS A 56 11.71 22.87 1.77
CA CYS A 56 10.96 22.41 0.59
C CYS A 56 10.53 20.94 0.65
N SER A 57 11.07 20.15 1.58
CA SER A 57 10.65 18.76 1.77
C SER A 57 9.31 18.72 2.50
N ALA A 58 8.35 17.94 2.00
CA ALA A 58 7.00 17.86 2.55
C ALA A 58 6.99 17.52 4.05
N ARG A 59 7.95 16.69 4.49
CA ARG A 59 8.14 16.29 5.88
C ARG A 59 8.64 17.41 6.79
N TYR A 60 9.67 18.14 6.38
CA TYR A 60 10.25 19.17 7.26
C TYR A 60 9.52 20.52 7.12
N PHE A 61 8.75 20.73 6.06
CA PHE A 61 8.00 21.96 5.84
C PHE A 61 7.22 22.41 7.08
N PRO A 62 6.33 21.61 7.70
CA PRO A 62 5.59 22.05 8.88
C PRO A 62 6.51 22.40 10.06
N ARG A 63 7.62 21.69 10.25
CA ARG A 63 8.54 21.88 11.39
C ARG A 63 9.19 23.26 11.41
N TYR A 64 9.43 23.86 10.25
CA TYR A 64 9.97 25.22 10.15
C TYR A 64 8.97 26.30 10.58
N PHE A 65 7.68 26.00 10.62
CA PHE A 65 6.62 26.94 11.01
C PHE A 65 5.97 26.59 12.36
N GLU A 66 5.91 25.31 12.72
CA GLU A 66 5.28 24.81 13.94
C GLU A 66 6.24 24.70 15.13
N LEU A 67 7.56 24.78 14.89
CA LEU A 67 8.63 24.66 15.90
C LEU A 67 8.56 23.37 16.78
N GLN A 68 7.77 22.39 16.37
CA GLN A 68 7.62 21.08 17.01
C GLN A 68 7.49 19.98 15.96
N THR A 69 7.53 18.72 16.41
CA THR A 69 7.23 17.58 15.53
C THR A 69 5.73 17.61 15.23
N ALA A 70 5.36 17.61 13.95
CA ALA A 70 3.96 17.66 13.55
C ALA A 70 3.17 16.46 14.12
N ALA A 71 1.91 16.68 14.47
CA ALA A 71 1.04 15.61 14.96
C ALA A 71 0.97 14.47 13.94
N GLY A 72 1.15 13.23 14.41
CA GLY A 72 1.21 12.05 13.53
C GLY A 72 2.59 11.76 12.94
N GLU A 73 3.63 12.54 13.27
CA GLU A 73 5.01 12.24 12.90
C GLU A 73 5.83 11.61 14.03
N ILE A 74 6.64 10.61 13.70
CA ILE A 74 7.70 10.14 14.58
C ILE A 74 8.85 11.17 14.62
N SER A 75 9.34 11.45 15.83
CA SER A 75 10.50 12.32 16.02
C SER A 75 11.79 11.62 15.56
N GLU A 76 12.81 12.41 15.23
CA GLU A 76 14.11 11.86 14.81
C GLU A 76 14.75 11.02 15.92
N ARG A 77 14.60 11.44 17.18
CA ARG A 77 15.07 10.69 18.34
C ARG A 77 14.43 9.31 18.42
N ARG A 78 13.09 9.23 18.33
CA ARG A 78 12.39 7.94 18.37
C ARG A 78 12.73 7.05 17.18
N PHE A 79 12.97 7.65 16.02
CA PHE A 79 13.44 6.89 14.86
C PHE A 79 14.81 6.26 15.10
N VAL A 80 15.78 7.01 15.64
CA VAL A 80 17.09 6.46 16.03
C VAL A 80 16.96 5.39 17.10
N GLU A 81 16.09 5.58 18.11
CA GLU A 81 15.83 4.55 19.13
C GLU A 81 15.29 3.24 18.52
N VAL A 82 14.53 3.29 17.42
CA VAL A 82 14.11 2.08 16.68
C VAL A 82 15.28 1.43 15.96
N LEU A 83 16.16 2.21 15.33
CA LEU A 83 17.35 1.68 14.65
C LEU A 83 18.30 1.02 15.67
N ASP A 84 18.52 1.64 16.82
CA ASP A 84 19.33 1.05 17.90
C ASP A 84 18.67 -0.21 18.49
N ALA A 85 17.34 -0.31 18.42
CA ALA A 85 16.59 -1.46 18.91
C ALA A 85 16.69 -2.68 17.98
N THR A 86 17.20 -2.55 16.74
CA THR A 86 17.36 -3.69 15.82
C THR A 86 18.42 -4.68 16.28
N GLU A 87 19.25 -4.35 17.27
CA GLU A 87 20.24 -5.28 17.85
C GLU A 87 19.61 -6.59 18.35
N THR A 88 18.34 -6.57 18.78
CA THR A 88 17.62 -7.79 19.16
C THR A 88 16.15 -7.72 18.78
N ALA A 89 15.57 -8.85 18.39
CA ALA A 89 14.14 -8.95 18.05
C ALA A 89 13.22 -8.47 19.19
N VAL A 90 13.58 -8.74 20.45
CA VAL A 90 12.81 -8.32 21.62
C VAL A 90 12.78 -6.80 21.76
N ARG A 91 13.93 -6.13 21.60
CA ARG A 91 14.01 -4.66 21.68
C ARG A 91 13.25 -4.02 20.53
N LEU A 92 13.43 -4.52 19.30
CA LEU A 92 12.73 -4.00 18.14
C LEU A 92 11.21 -4.15 18.27
N ALA A 93 10.74 -5.32 18.70
CA ALA A 93 9.31 -5.56 18.94
C ALA A 93 8.72 -4.61 19.99
N ALA A 94 9.45 -4.35 21.09
CA ALA A 94 9.02 -3.41 22.11
C ALA A 94 8.97 -1.96 21.57
N ALA A 95 9.96 -1.54 20.79
CA ALA A 95 9.99 -0.23 20.16
C ALA A 95 8.83 -0.03 19.17
N ILE A 96 8.56 -1.03 18.32
CA ILE A 96 7.43 -1.02 17.38
C ILE A 96 6.09 -0.97 18.13
N THR A 97 5.93 -1.75 19.19
CA THR A 97 4.71 -1.77 20.01
C THR A 97 4.43 -0.38 20.64
N ALA A 98 5.48 0.30 21.12
CA ALA A 98 5.34 1.66 21.66
C ALA A 98 4.93 2.68 20.58
N ILE A 99 5.42 2.53 19.34
CA ILE A 99 5.03 3.37 18.21
C ILE A 99 3.59 3.08 17.78
N GLU A 100 3.18 1.82 17.81
CA GLU A 100 1.82 1.38 17.49
C GLU A 100 0.80 1.91 18.49
N ALA A 101 1.13 1.89 19.79
CA ALA A 101 0.30 2.47 20.85
C ALA A 101 -0.01 3.96 20.60
N ASP A 102 0.94 4.70 20.01
CA ASP A 102 0.79 6.11 19.64
C ASP A 102 0.19 6.31 18.24
N ARG A 103 -0.19 5.22 17.54
CA ARG A 103 -0.71 5.22 16.15
C ARG A 103 0.26 5.81 15.12
N LEU A 104 1.56 5.62 15.35
CA LEU A 104 2.62 6.20 14.51
C LEU A 104 3.24 5.21 13.50
N LEU A 105 2.69 3.99 13.34
CA LEU A 105 3.19 3.03 12.36
C LEU A 105 3.27 3.59 10.92
N PRO A 106 2.26 4.34 10.42
CA PRO A 106 2.37 5.00 9.11
C PRO A 106 3.59 5.92 8.99
N SER A 107 3.89 6.66 10.06
CA SER A 107 5.05 7.54 10.09
C SER A 107 6.36 6.77 10.14
N LEU A 108 6.41 5.66 10.89
CA LEU A 108 7.58 4.80 10.98
C LEU A 108 7.95 4.20 9.62
N VAL A 109 6.99 3.62 8.89
CA VAL A 109 7.29 3.03 7.57
C VAL A 109 7.66 4.10 6.55
N ALA A 110 7.08 5.30 6.64
CA ALA A 110 7.51 6.44 5.85
C ALA A 110 8.97 6.82 6.16
N ARG A 111 9.40 6.78 7.45
CA ARG A 111 10.83 6.99 7.78
C ARG A 111 11.74 5.94 7.17
N PHE A 112 11.34 4.67 7.23
CA PHE A 112 12.15 3.60 6.66
C PHE A 112 12.36 3.82 5.17
N ASP A 113 11.30 4.18 4.44
CA ASP A 113 11.31 4.46 3.00
C ASP A 113 12.13 5.72 2.63
N GLU A 114 11.98 6.79 3.41
CA GLU A 114 12.71 8.05 3.23
C GLU A 114 14.21 7.96 3.59
N SER A 115 14.58 7.02 4.44
CA SER A 115 15.90 6.93 5.06
C SER A 115 16.45 5.51 5.00
N VAL A 116 16.16 4.81 3.89
CA VAL A 116 16.62 3.43 3.65
C VAL A 116 18.13 3.30 3.86
N GLU A 117 18.91 4.32 3.46
CA GLU A 117 20.36 4.35 3.61
C GLU A 117 20.86 4.33 5.07
N ARG A 118 19.99 4.64 6.03
CA ARG A 118 20.31 4.64 7.46
C ARG A 118 19.90 3.34 8.16
N LEU A 119 19.23 2.43 7.48
CA LEU A 119 18.81 1.16 8.06
C LEU A 119 20.04 0.25 8.28
N PRO A 120 20.17 -0.41 9.44
CA PRO A 120 21.33 -1.23 9.78
C PRO A 120 21.30 -2.55 9.03
N VAL A 121 22.13 -2.68 7.99
CA VAL A 121 22.26 -3.90 7.18
C VAL A 121 22.85 -5.04 8.02
N GLU A 122 23.70 -4.71 8.99
CA GLU A 122 24.28 -5.63 9.97
C GLU A 122 23.25 -6.34 10.86
N ASN A 123 22.04 -5.78 10.98
CA ASN A 123 20.93 -6.33 11.77
C ASN A 123 19.76 -6.76 10.87
N ALA A 124 20.03 -7.11 9.62
CA ALA A 124 18.99 -7.40 8.62
C ALA A 124 18.15 -8.64 9.00
N ASP A 125 18.73 -9.62 9.67
CA ASP A 125 18.05 -10.81 10.21
C ASP A 125 16.96 -10.45 11.22
N VAL A 126 17.14 -9.38 11.99
CA VAL A 126 16.13 -8.87 12.93
C VAL A 126 15.17 -7.89 12.27
N LEU A 127 15.68 -6.99 11.41
CA LEU A 127 14.89 -5.90 10.85
C LEU A 127 13.96 -6.38 9.72
N LEU A 128 14.39 -7.29 8.84
CA LEU A 128 13.56 -7.73 7.71
C LEU A 128 12.24 -8.41 8.14
N PRO A 129 12.22 -9.37 9.08
CA PRO A 129 10.95 -9.97 9.56
C PRO A 129 10.00 -8.90 10.11
N ALA A 130 10.54 -7.90 10.82
CA ALA A 130 9.76 -6.78 11.34
C ALA A 130 9.22 -5.89 10.21
N MET A 131 10.00 -5.60 9.17
CA MET A 131 9.54 -4.83 8.01
C MET A 131 8.44 -5.54 7.23
N PHE A 132 8.56 -6.86 7.02
CA PHE A 132 7.50 -7.69 6.43
C PHE A 132 6.22 -7.63 7.27
N SER A 133 6.33 -7.81 8.59
CA SER A 133 5.20 -7.77 9.52
C SER A 133 4.53 -6.40 9.56
N LEU A 134 5.32 -5.31 9.57
CA LEU A 134 4.82 -3.94 9.54
C LEU A 134 4.07 -3.64 8.25
N ALA A 135 4.61 -4.10 7.13
CA ALA A 135 3.93 -4.01 5.86
C ALA A 135 2.58 -4.75 5.96
N GLU A 136 2.56 -6.01 6.36
CA GLU A 136 1.33 -6.84 6.39
C GLU A 136 0.19 -6.14 7.18
N ARG A 137 0.52 -5.54 8.32
CA ARG A 137 -0.45 -4.80 9.15
C ARG A 137 -1.04 -3.57 8.44
N LEU A 138 -0.34 -3.01 7.46
CA LEU A 138 -0.72 -1.81 6.75
C LEU A 138 -1.43 -2.09 5.42
N VAL A 139 -1.64 -3.35 5.03
CA VAL A 139 -2.31 -3.73 3.77
C VAL A 139 -3.64 -3.01 3.57
N SER A 140 -4.45 -2.89 4.64
CA SER A 140 -5.74 -2.17 4.61
C SER A 140 -5.62 -0.69 4.22
N SER A 141 -4.45 -0.07 4.39
CA SER A 141 -4.21 1.33 4.02
C SER A 141 -4.06 1.55 2.51
N ARG A 142 -3.94 0.48 1.71
CA ARG A 142 -3.81 0.52 0.25
C ARG A 142 -4.96 1.30 -0.42
N GLU A 143 -6.16 1.22 0.15
CA GLU A 143 -7.36 1.88 -0.37
C GLU A 143 -7.38 3.41 -0.19
N LEU A 144 -6.52 3.95 0.69
CA LEU A 144 -6.47 5.39 0.95
C LEU A 144 -5.83 6.16 -0.21
N SER A 145 -4.79 5.57 -0.82
CA SER A 145 -4.09 6.12 -1.98
C SER A 145 -3.28 5.02 -2.67
N PRO A 146 -3.50 4.78 -3.98
CA PRO A 146 -2.80 3.74 -4.72
C PRO A 146 -1.26 3.93 -4.76
N PHE A 147 -0.77 5.17 -4.67
CA PHE A 147 0.65 5.49 -4.87
C PHE A 147 1.35 6.12 -3.66
N SER A 148 0.61 6.47 -2.61
CA SER A 148 1.15 7.19 -1.45
C SER A 148 0.59 6.69 -0.11
N SER A 149 0.11 5.45 -0.05
CA SER A 149 -0.35 4.85 1.20
C SER A 149 0.82 4.38 2.07
N PRO A 150 0.61 4.25 3.40
CA PRO A 150 1.58 3.65 4.30
C PRO A 150 2.04 2.25 3.87
N TRP A 151 1.13 1.45 3.30
CA TRP A 151 1.47 0.17 2.68
C TRP A 151 2.56 0.31 1.61
N VAL A 152 2.42 1.31 0.73
CA VAL A 152 3.43 1.59 -0.31
C VAL A 152 4.78 1.92 0.28
N SER A 153 4.84 2.81 1.28
CA SER A 153 6.10 3.10 1.95
C SER A 153 6.70 1.86 2.62
N ALA A 154 5.87 1.00 3.23
CA ALA A 154 6.35 -0.20 3.90
C ALA A 154 7.01 -1.20 2.93
N TRP A 155 6.30 -1.65 1.89
CA TRP A 155 6.90 -2.63 0.96
C TRP A 155 8.04 -2.02 0.14
N ARG A 156 7.98 -0.72 -0.17
CA ARG A 156 9.03 -0.02 -0.93
C ARG A 156 10.30 0.10 -0.10
N ALA A 157 10.19 0.47 1.17
CA ALA A 157 11.31 0.45 2.10
C ALA A 157 11.95 -0.94 2.18
N THR A 158 11.14 -2.00 2.30
CA THR A 158 11.62 -3.38 2.32
C THR A 158 12.38 -3.75 1.04
N SER A 159 11.82 -3.43 -0.12
CA SER A 159 12.46 -3.68 -1.42
C SER A 159 13.80 -2.96 -1.56
N TRP A 160 13.86 -1.67 -1.20
CA TRP A 160 15.10 -0.91 -1.24
C TRP A 160 16.12 -1.39 -0.21
N PHE A 161 15.68 -1.77 0.99
CA PHE A 161 16.56 -2.32 2.01
C PHE A 161 17.18 -3.65 1.58
N LEU A 162 16.40 -4.54 0.96
CA LEU A 162 16.92 -5.78 0.38
C LEU A 162 18.06 -5.52 -0.61
N LYS A 163 17.96 -4.49 -1.46
CA LYS A 163 19.04 -4.12 -2.40
C LYS A 163 20.35 -3.69 -1.72
N ARG A 164 20.30 -3.25 -0.45
CA ARG A 164 21.49 -2.88 0.33
C ARG A 164 22.16 -4.08 1.01
N ILE A 165 21.46 -5.21 1.11
CA ILE A 165 22.01 -6.44 1.68
C ILE A 165 22.94 -7.10 0.65
N PRO A 166 24.10 -7.64 1.07
CA PRO A 166 24.99 -8.42 0.22
C PRO A 166 24.25 -9.51 -0.55
N GLN A 167 24.57 -9.64 -1.84
CA GLN A 167 23.82 -10.50 -2.76
C GLN A 167 23.80 -11.97 -2.31
N ASP A 168 24.88 -12.45 -1.70
CA ASP A 168 25.06 -13.81 -1.20
C ASP A 168 24.20 -14.15 0.03
N ALA A 169 23.78 -13.14 0.80
CA ALA A 169 22.91 -13.33 1.98
C ALA A 169 21.45 -12.90 1.75
N ARG A 170 21.19 -12.12 0.70
CA ARG A 170 19.91 -11.43 0.48
C ARG A 170 18.74 -12.40 0.32
N GLY A 171 18.91 -13.46 -0.47
CA GLY A 171 17.85 -14.43 -0.75
C GLY A 171 17.41 -15.18 0.51
N ASP A 172 18.38 -15.70 1.25
CA ASP A 172 18.15 -16.43 2.50
C ASP A 172 17.45 -15.56 3.55
N LEU A 173 17.92 -14.32 3.72
CA LEU A 173 17.31 -13.39 4.67
C LEU A 173 15.89 -12.99 4.27
N ALA A 174 15.59 -12.82 2.98
CA ALA A 174 14.24 -12.54 2.51
C ALA A 174 13.29 -13.72 2.75
N LEU A 175 13.76 -14.94 2.51
CA LEU A 175 12.98 -16.16 2.74
C LEU A 175 12.73 -16.40 4.23
N GLU A 176 13.73 -16.22 5.08
CA GLU A 176 13.56 -16.40 6.53
C GLU A 176 12.66 -15.31 7.12
N ALA A 177 12.83 -14.06 6.70
CA ALA A 177 11.92 -12.98 7.07
C ALA A 177 10.46 -13.28 6.68
N PHE A 178 10.24 -13.89 5.51
CA PHE A 178 8.91 -14.31 5.12
C PHE A 178 8.39 -15.45 6.01
N ARG A 179 9.19 -16.48 6.31
CA ARG A 179 8.78 -17.59 7.17
C ARG A 179 8.41 -17.15 8.58
N GLU A 180 9.21 -16.26 9.17
CA GLU A 180 9.00 -15.72 10.51
C GLU A 180 7.77 -14.82 10.57
N SER A 181 7.67 -13.86 9.64
CA SER A 181 6.56 -12.89 9.63
C SER A 181 5.24 -13.50 9.15
N GLN A 182 5.31 -14.53 8.31
CA GLN A 182 4.18 -15.09 7.58
C GLN A 182 3.38 -14.03 6.79
N ALA A 183 4.04 -12.95 6.37
CA ALA A 183 3.39 -11.82 5.71
C ALA A 183 3.11 -12.13 4.22
N LEU A 184 1.94 -12.73 3.92
CA LEU A 184 1.57 -13.17 2.56
C LEU A 184 1.55 -12.00 1.58
N SER A 185 0.95 -10.89 1.98
CA SER A 185 0.78 -9.71 1.12
C SER A 185 2.14 -9.07 0.86
N ALA A 186 2.98 -8.96 1.89
CA ALA A 186 4.29 -8.32 1.79
C ALA A 186 5.25 -9.18 0.96
N ALA A 187 5.33 -10.47 1.25
CA ALA A 187 6.15 -11.41 0.49
C ALA A 187 5.70 -11.49 -0.96
N GLY A 188 4.38 -11.52 -1.21
CA GLY A 188 3.84 -11.45 -2.55
C GLY A 188 4.33 -10.21 -3.31
N MET A 189 4.30 -9.03 -2.68
CA MET A 189 4.80 -7.81 -3.31
C MET A 189 6.30 -7.89 -3.63
N ILE A 190 7.13 -8.42 -2.71
CA ILE A 190 8.57 -8.57 -2.92
C ILE A 190 8.88 -9.58 -4.05
N ILE A 191 8.15 -10.69 -4.11
CA ILE A 191 8.24 -11.66 -5.21
C ILE A 191 7.90 -10.96 -6.53
N HIS A 192 6.75 -10.28 -6.59
CA HIS A 192 6.27 -9.61 -7.80
C HIS A 192 7.30 -8.61 -8.37
N LEU A 193 7.94 -7.82 -7.50
CA LEU A 193 8.96 -6.84 -7.90
C LEU A 193 10.28 -7.47 -8.35
N SER A 194 10.51 -8.75 -8.05
CA SER A 194 11.73 -9.48 -8.41
C SER A 194 11.51 -10.49 -9.54
N ASP A 195 10.25 -10.86 -9.79
CA ASP A 195 9.88 -11.88 -10.76
C ASP A 195 9.89 -11.33 -12.19
N PRO A 196 10.75 -11.84 -13.09
CA PRO A 196 10.77 -11.42 -14.48
C PRO A 196 9.46 -11.68 -15.23
N ASP A 197 8.72 -12.73 -14.87
CA ASP A 197 7.47 -13.11 -15.56
C ASP A 197 6.35 -12.08 -15.31
N ASP A 198 6.40 -11.41 -14.16
CA ASP A 198 5.43 -10.39 -13.75
C ASP A 198 5.65 -9.02 -14.40
N GLN A 199 6.77 -8.80 -15.10
CA GLN A 199 7.15 -7.50 -15.68
C GLN A 199 6.71 -7.31 -17.14
N GLY A 200 6.12 -8.32 -17.77
CA GLY A 200 5.53 -8.27 -19.12
C GLY A 200 6.53 -8.26 -20.29
N GLU A 201 6.03 -8.60 -21.49
CA GLU A 201 6.79 -8.56 -22.76
C GLU A 201 6.92 -7.12 -23.29
N GLY A 202 7.84 -6.32 -22.76
CA GLY A 202 7.97 -4.93 -23.19
C GLY A 202 9.16 -4.16 -22.63
N ARG A 203 10.29 -4.85 -22.40
CA ARG A 203 11.43 -4.32 -21.65
C ARG A 203 11.87 -2.91 -22.04
N ASP A 204 12.01 -2.10 -20.99
CA ASP A 204 13.23 -1.35 -20.74
C ASP A 204 14.37 -2.35 -20.45
N ARG A 205 15.53 -2.24 -21.11
CA ARG A 205 16.61 -3.25 -21.07
C ARG A 205 17.31 -3.39 -19.70
N ALA A 206 16.88 -2.66 -18.67
CA ALA A 206 17.57 -2.47 -17.41
C ALA A 206 16.90 -3.12 -16.18
N PHE A 207 15.96 -4.07 -16.35
CA PHE A 207 15.38 -4.78 -15.21
C PHE A 207 16.42 -5.67 -14.51
N GLU A 208 16.85 -5.24 -13.33
CA GLU A 208 17.70 -6.00 -12.42
C GLU A 208 16.85 -6.48 -11.23
N PRO A 209 16.52 -7.78 -11.17
CA PRO A 209 15.70 -8.33 -10.10
C PRO A 209 16.43 -8.24 -8.76
N THR A 210 15.69 -7.92 -7.69
CA THR A 210 16.27 -7.80 -6.35
C THR A 210 16.68 -9.15 -5.79
N LEU A 211 15.87 -10.17 -6.04
CA LEU A 211 16.08 -11.57 -5.67
C LEU A 211 16.32 -12.41 -6.91
N ASP A 212 17.16 -13.43 -6.81
CA ASP A 212 17.37 -14.38 -7.90
C ASP A 212 16.17 -15.34 -8.09
N ILE A 213 16.16 -16.01 -9.23
CA ILE A 213 15.07 -16.91 -9.64
C ILE A 213 14.90 -18.12 -8.72
N GLU A 214 15.99 -18.60 -8.11
CA GLU A 214 15.95 -19.73 -7.16
C GLU A 214 15.22 -19.31 -5.89
N THR A 215 15.60 -18.17 -5.32
CA THR A 215 14.93 -17.55 -4.18
C THR A 215 13.45 -17.31 -4.46
N ILE A 216 13.12 -16.72 -5.62
CA ILE A 216 11.73 -16.48 -6.03
C ILE A 216 10.93 -17.78 -6.06
N THR A 217 11.51 -18.84 -6.64
CA THR A 217 10.86 -20.15 -6.72
C THR A 217 10.57 -20.74 -5.34
N VAL A 218 11.54 -20.68 -4.43
CA VAL A 218 11.38 -21.16 -3.05
C VAL A 218 10.36 -20.32 -2.27
N MET A 219 10.39 -19.00 -2.42
CA MET A 219 9.42 -18.11 -1.78
C MET A 219 7.99 -18.32 -2.30
N LYS A 220 7.79 -18.55 -3.60
CA LYS A 220 6.47 -18.92 -4.16
C LYS A 220 5.94 -20.23 -3.56
N ALA A 221 6.82 -21.23 -3.41
CA ALA A 221 6.45 -22.50 -2.79
C ALA A 221 6.07 -22.33 -1.31
N GLU A 222 6.83 -21.54 -0.56
CA GLU A 222 6.52 -21.21 0.84
C GLU A 222 5.21 -20.42 0.95
N TRP A 223 4.95 -19.52 0.00
CA TRP A 223 3.71 -18.74 -0.08
C TRP A 223 2.50 -19.64 -0.29
N LEU A 224 2.58 -20.59 -1.23
CA LEU A 224 1.55 -21.60 -1.46
C LEU A 224 1.33 -22.48 -0.23
N ARG A 225 2.40 -22.89 0.45
CA ARG A 225 2.30 -23.68 1.68
C ARG A 225 1.51 -22.91 2.75
N LEU A 226 1.78 -21.62 2.91
CA LEU A 226 1.17 -20.77 3.92
C LEU A 226 -0.30 -20.44 3.60
N ILE A 227 -0.64 -20.08 2.36
CA ILE A 227 -2.04 -19.80 1.98
C ILE A 227 -2.91 -21.05 2.13
N ARG A 228 -2.41 -22.23 1.72
CA ARG A 228 -3.13 -23.50 1.86
C ARG A 228 -3.37 -23.87 3.32
N ARG A 229 -2.39 -23.58 4.20
CA ARG A 229 -2.55 -23.75 5.65
C ARG A 229 -3.66 -22.83 6.18
N ARG A 230 -3.63 -21.52 5.85
CA ARG A 230 -4.68 -20.56 6.26
C ARG A 230 -6.06 -20.92 5.72
N ALA A 231 -6.11 -21.46 4.49
CA ALA A 231 -7.34 -21.93 3.87
C ALA A 231 -7.94 -23.14 4.62
N ALA A 232 -7.10 -24.05 5.12
CA ALA A 232 -7.52 -25.21 5.90
C ALA A 232 -7.95 -24.86 7.34
N ASP A 233 -7.36 -23.81 7.94
CA ASP A 233 -7.66 -23.35 9.29
C ASP A 233 -9.03 -22.64 9.41
N GLY A 234 -9.79 -22.51 8.31
CA GLY A 234 -11.17 -22.02 8.27
C GLY A 234 -11.33 -20.56 7.82
N ILE A 235 -12.19 -19.80 8.51
CA ILE A 235 -12.67 -18.45 8.13
C ILE A 235 -11.58 -17.36 8.32
N SER A 236 -10.34 -17.71 8.66
CA SER A 236 -9.25 -16.73 8.81
C SER A 236 -8.93 -16.04 7.49
N LEU A 237 -8.86 -16.80 6.39
CA LEU A 237 -8.46 -16.28 5.08
C LEU A 237 -9.51 -15.34 4.47
N ILE A 238 -10.81 -15.59 4.65
CA ILE A 238 -11.86 -14.69 4.12
C ILE A 238 -11.83 -13.31 4.78
N ASN A 239 -11.21 -13.18 5.96
CA ASN A 239 -11.09 -11.92 6.69
C ASN A 239 -9.87 -11.08 6.28
N GLU A 240 -9.00 -11.60 5.41
CA GLU A 240 -7.82 -10.87 4.96
C GLU A 240 -8.22 -9.59 4.21
N PRO A 241 -7.62 -8.43 4.52
CA PRO A 241 -7.98 -7.15 3.91
C PRO A 241 -7.81 -7.12 2.38
N ASP A 242 -6.87 -7.88 1.84
CA ASP A 242 -6.58 -7.96 0.41
C ASP A 242 -6.93 -9.32 -0.19
N LEU A 243 -7.98 -9.99 0.35
CA LEU A 243 -8.48 -11.30 -0.10
C LEU A 243 -8.43 -11.48 -1.62
N THR A 244 -8.92 -10.51 -2.38
CA THR A 244 -8.91 -10.57 -3.86
C THR A 244 -7.50 -10.73 -4.43
N SER A 245 -6.54 -9.94 -3.92
CA SER A 245 -5.13 -10.04 -4.34
C SER A 245 -4.52 -11.40 -3.97
N LEU A 246 -4.88 -11.94 -2.80
CA LEU A 246 -4.42 -13.26 -2.37
C LEU A 246 -4.97 -14.38 -3.27
N LEU A 247 -6.25 -14.34 -3.67
CA LEU A 247 -6.86 -15.35 -4.53
C LEU A 247 -6.23 -15.39 -5.94
N TYR A 248 -5.99 -14.23 -6.56
CA TYR A 248 -5.31 -14.17 -7.85
C TYR A 248 -3.86 -14.64 -7.75
N ARG A 249 -3.15 -14.26 -6.67
CA ARG A 249 -1.77 -14.69 -6.44
C ARG A 249 -1.68 -16.20 -6.19
N TRP A 250 -2.61 -16.77 -5.44
CA TRP A 250 -2.74 -18.20 -5.27
C TRP A 250 -2.94 -18.89 -6.62
N SER A 251 -3.85 -18.36 -7.45
CA SER A 251 -4.08 -18.91 -8.79
C SER A 251 -2.81 -18.89 -9.66
N SER A 252 -2.08 -17.76 -9.64
CA SER A 252 -0.82 -17.58 -10.36
C SER A 252 0.25 -18.57 -9.91
N TYR A 253 0.50 -18.68 -8.60
CA TYR A 253 1.56 -19.54 -8.07
C TYR A 253 1.21 -21.02 -8.19
N ALA A 254 -0.07 -21.40 -8.07
CA ALA A 254 -0.53 -22.77 -8.27
C ALA A 254 -0.59 -23.16 -9.76
N GLY A 255 -0.59 -22.19 -10.67
CA GLY A 255 -0.75 -22.41 -12.11
C GLY A 255 -2.18 -22.77 -12.53
N SER A 256 -3.16 -22.62 -11.63
CA SER A 256 -4.58 -22.95 -11.85
C SER A 256 -5.47 -22.16 -10.88
N MET A 257 -6.70 -21.85 -11.31
CA MET A 257 -7.72 -21.23 -10.46
C MET A 257 -8.52 -22.25 -9.62
N GLU A 258 -8.28 -23.56 -9.79
CA GLU A 258 -9.08 -24.61 -9.15
C GLU A 258 -9.06 -24.52 -7.62
N GLU A 259 -7.87 -24.53 -7.00
CA GLU A 259 -7.73 -24.47 -5.54
C GLU A 259 -8.43 -23.24 -4.90
N PRO A 260 -8.18 -21.99 -5.34
CA PRO A 260 -8.85 -20.83 -4.76
C PRO A 260 -10.36 -20.79 -5.04
N ARG A 261 -10.83 -21.34 -6.17
CA ARG A 261 -12.27 -21.47 -6.49
C ARG A 261 -12.97 -22.47 -5.57
N GLU A 262 -12.37 -23.64 -5.37
CA GLU A 262 -12.90 -24.65 -4.45
C GLU A 262 -12.97 -24.10 -3.03
N TRP A 263 -11.91 -23.40 -2.60
CA TRP A 263 -11.89 -22.77 -1.29
C TRP A 263 -12.97 -21.70 -1.12
N ILE A 264 -13.10 -20.75 -2.06
CA ILE A 264 -14.09 -19.67 -1.92
C ILE A 264 -15.52 -20.22 -1.97
N ALA A 265 -15.79 -21.24 -2.79
CA ALA A 265 -17.09 -21.89 -2.87
C ALA A 265 -17.51 -22.52 -1.53
N GLU A 266 -16.58 -23.15 -0.82
CA GLU A 266 -16.84 -23.67 0.53
C GLU A 266 -16.97 -22.52 1.56
N ALA A 267 -16.10 -21.50 1.48
CA ALA A 267 -16.10 -20.38 2.42
C ALA A 267 -17.40 -19.56 2.39
N ILE A 268 -18.07 -19.47 1.23
CA ILE A 268 -19.32 -18.72 1.05
C ILE A 268 -20.59 -19.58 1.14
N ARG A 269 -20.47 -20.84 1.60
CA ARG A 269 -21.61 -21.76 1.72
C ARG A 269 -22.66 -21.28 2.74
N THR A 270 -22.26 -20.49 3.72
CA THR A 270 -23.14 -19.86 4.71
C THR A 270 -23.47 -18.42 4.32
N ASP A 271 -24.60 -17.89 4.80
CA ASP A 271 -24.97 -16.48 4.57
C ASP A 271 -23.93 -15.52 5.14
N GLU A 272 -23.42 -15.83 6.34
CA GLU A 272 -22.35 -15.09 6.99
C GLU A 272 -21.08 -15.06 6.13
N GLY A 273 -20.64 -16.23 5.63
CA GLY A 273 -19.46 -16.32 4.77
C GLY A 273 -19.62 -15.53 3.47
N PHE A 274 -20.79 -15.61 2.83
CA PHE A 274 -21.09 -14.82 1.63
C PHE A 274 -21.12 -13.31 1.93
N ALA A 275 -21.68 -12.89 3.07
CA ALA A 275 -21.71 -11.49 3.49
C ALA A 275 -20.31 -10.92 3.80
N GLN A 276 -19.45 -11.73 4.42
CA GLN A 276 -18.04 -11.40 4.65
C GLN A 276 -17.28 -11.27 3.34
N MET A 277 -17.43 -12.22 2.41
CA MET A 277 -16.83 -12.13 1.07
C MET A 277 -17.27 -10.86 0.35
N ALA A 278 -18.58 -10.55 0.35
CA ALA A 278 -19.09 -9.35 -0.29
C ALA A 278 -18.44 -8.08 0.28
N THR A 279 -18.23 -8.03 1.59
CA THR A 279 -17.57 -6.89 2.24
C THR A 279 -16.10 -6.78 1.83
N ARG A 280 -15.38 -7.90 1.77
CA ARG A 280 -13.93 -7.95 1.52
C ARG A 280 -13.54 -7.77 0.07
N THR A 281 -14.46 -8.05 -0.86
CA THR A 281 -14.26 -7.85 -2.30
C THR A 281 -14.79 -6.51 -2.79
N MET A 282 -15.51 -5.76 -1.94
CA MET A 282 -16.01 -4.43 -2.27
C MET A 282 -14.87 -3.41 -2.25
N SER A 283 -14.62 -2.77 -3.39
CA SER A 283 -13.68 -1.66 -3.47
C SER A 283 -14.32 -0.35 -3.03
N ARG A 284 -13.57 0.44 -2.27
CA ARG A 284 -13.95 1.80 -1.86
C ARG A 284 -13.15 2.84 -2.64
N GLY A 285 -13.85 3.63 -3.45
CA GLY A 285 -13.30 4.80 -4.13
C GLY A 285 -13.85 6.12 -3.56
N SER A 286 -13.26 7.22 -4.01
CA SER A 286 -13.78 8.58 -3.83
C SER A 286 -14.20 9.14 -5.19
N SER A 287 -15.38 9.76 -5.27
CA SER A 287 -15.68 10.66 -6.39
C SER A 287 -15.36 12.11 -5.98
N HIS A 288 -14.80 12.86 -6.92
CA HIS A 288 -14.57 14.30 -6.81
C HIS A 288 -15.25 14.99 -7.97
N SER A 289 -16.37 15.67 -7.71
CA SER A 289 -16.96 16.61 -8.65
C SER A 289 -16.34 18.00 -8.45
N LEU A 290 -16.08 18.72 -9.55
CA LEU A 290 -15.55 20.08 -9.53
C LEU A 290 -16.51 21.01 -8.76
N GLY A 291 -16.16 21.32 -7.50
CA GLY A 291 -16.96 22.17 -6.62
C GLY A 291 -17.27 21.57 -5.24
N ASP A 292 -17.15 20.25 -5.08
CA ASP A 292 -17.43 19.59 -3.81
C ASP A 292 -16.25 19.70 -2.83
N ARG A 293 -16.55 20.18 -1.61
CA ARG A 293 -15.59 20.26 -0.50
C ARG A 293 -15.48 18.96 0.30
N VAL A 294 -16.37 17.99 0.06
CA VAL A 294 -16.41 16.69 0.75
C VAL A 294 -16.50 15.59 -0.29
N SER A 295 -15.56 14.64 -0.23
CA SER A 295 -15.60 13.47 -1.10
C SER A 295 -16.73 12.52 -0.69
N THR A 296 -17.52 12.06 -1.65
CA THR A 296 -18.53 11.02 -1.39
C THR A 296 -17.88 9.65 -1.60
N PRO A 297 -17.96 8.72 -0.62
CA PRO A 297 -17.44 7.38 -0.79
C PRO A 297 -18.28 6.65 -1.83
N ARG A 298 -17.60 5.97 -2.75
CA ARG A 298 -18.22 5.16 -3.78
C ARG A 298 -17.81 3.71 -3.63
N TYR A 299 -18.79 2.82 -3.66
CA TYR A 299 -18.59 1.40 -3.51
C TYR A 299 -18.80 0.70 -4.85
N THR A 300 -17.86 -0.15 -5.24
CA THR A 300 -17.88 -0.85 -6.52
C THR A 300 -17.36 -2.26 -6.37
N PHE A 301 -17.81 -3.17 -7.23
CA PHE A 301 -17.27 -4.52 -7.38
C PHE A 301 -16.62 -4.67 -8.75
N ASN A 302 -15.56 -5.48 -8.82
CA ASN A 302 -14.99 -5.91 -10.09
C ASN A 302 -15.82 -7.10 -10.63
N ARG A 303 -16.40 -6.94 -11.83
CA ARG A 303 -17.23 -7.96 -12.46
C ARG A 303 -16.45 -9.25 -12.75
N GLU A 304 -15.24 -9.12 -13.31
CA GLU A 304 -14.38 -10.25 -13.66
C GLU A 304 -14.04 -11.06 -12.41
N THR A 305 -13.67 -10.41 -11.31
CA THR A 305 -13.40 -11.10 -10.04
C THR A 305 -14.59 -11.89 -9.53
N ILE A 306 -15.81 -11.32 -9.54
CA ILE A 306 -17.00 -12.06 -9.08
C ILE A 306 -17.30 -13.23 -10.03
N ASP A 307 -17.20 -13.02 -11.34
CA ASP A 307 -17.49 -14.06 -12.33
C ASP A 307 -16.47 -15.20 -12.26
N GLU A 308 -15.18 -14.86 -12.16
CA GLU A 308 -14.11 -15.83 -12.13
C GLU A 308 -14.11 -16.66 -10.85
N PHE A 309 -14.37 -16.09 -9.67
CA PHE A 309 -14.29 -16.85 -8.42
C PHE A 309 -15.62 -17.48 -7.97
N ILE A 310 -16.76 -16.88 -8.33
CA ILE A 310 -18.08 -17.30 -7.84
C ILE A 310 -19.04 -17.60 -8.99
N GLY A 311 -18.95 -16.85 -10.09
CA GLY A 311 -19.91 -16.87 -11.19
C GLY A 311 -21.05 -15.87 -10.95
N ILE A 312 -21.35 -15.03 -11.94
CA ILE A 312 -22.36 -13.96 -11.80
C ILE A 312 -23.74 -14.53 -11.41
N ASP A 313 -24.18 -15.62 -12.05
CA ASP A 313 -25.49 -16.20 -11.79
C ASP A 313 -25.59 -16.81 -10.38
N ALA A 314 -24.55 -17.52 -9.95
CA ALA A 314 -24.51 -18.12 -8.61
C ALA A 314 -24.49 -17.03 -7.53
N ALA A 315 -23.70 -15.97 -7.72
CA ALA A 315 -23.70 -14.81 -6.84
C ALA A 315 -25.07 -14.13 -6.79
N LYS A 316 -25.78 -14.02 -7.92
CA LYS A 316 -27.13 -13.45 -7.97
C LYS A 316 -28.14 -14.27 -7.18
N VAL A 317 -28.16 -15.58 -7.37
CA VAL A 317 -29.05 -16.49 -6.63
C VAL A 317 -28.83 -16.35 -5.12
N ARG A 318 -27.56 -16.29 -4.68
CA ARG A 318 -27.25 -16.11 -3.25
C ARG A 318 -27.65 -14.74 -2.74
N CYS A 319 -27.32 -13.68 -3.48
CA CYS A 319 -27.70 -12.30 -3.14
C CYS A 319 -29.21 -12.13 -3.00
N ASP A 320 -30.03 -12.81 -3.81
CA ASP A 320 -31.49 -12.71 -3.75
C ASP A 320 -32.09 -13.48 -2.57
N ALA A 321 -31.45 -14.58 -2.17
CA ALA A 321 -31.89 -15.41 -1.04
C ALA A 321 -31.55 -14.79 0.33
N ILE A 322 -30.51 -13.96 0.39
CA ILE A 322 -30.06 -13.31 1.64
C ILE A 322 -30.89 -12.04 1.89
N ASP A 323 -31.37 -11.88 3.12
CA ASP A 323 -31.87 -10.60 3.62
C ASP A 323 -30.70 -9.78 4.20
N PRO A 324 -30.29 -8.66 3.57
CA PRO A 324 -29.17 -7.86 4.06
C PRO A 324 -29.40 -7.29 5.47
N SER A 325 -30.66 -7.13 5.90
CA SER A 325 -30.99 -6.58 7.22
C SER A 325 -30.57 -7.49 8.38
N ASN A 326 -30.40 -8.78 8.11
CA ASN A 326 -29.87 -9.75 9.08
C ASN A 326 -28.35 -9.63 9.30
N PHE A 327 -27.66 -8.86 8.45
CA PHE A 327 -26.20 -8.67 8.49
C PHE A 327 -25.83 -7.18 8.50
N PRO A 328 -26.11 -6.43 9.59
CA PRO A 328 -25.94 -4.97 9.61
C PRO A 328 -24.54 -4.49 9.24
N GLU A 329 -23.50 -5.24 9.61
CA GLU A 329 -22.10 -4.92 9.27
C GLU A 329 -21.77 -5.07 7.78
N HIS A 330 -22.53 -5.92 7.07
CA HIS A 330 -22.32 -6.28 5.67
C HIS A 330 -23.42 -5.73 4.75
N GLU A 331 -24.41 -5.04 5.31
CA GLU A 331 -25.63 -4.62 4.61
C GLU A 331 -25.32 -3.76 3.37
N VAL A 332 -24.40 -2.80 3.51
CA VAL A 332 -23.96 -1.92 2.42
C VAL A 332 -23.34 -2.74 1.30
N ALA A 333 -22.48 -3.71 1.64
CA ALA A 333 -21.80 -4.55 0.66
C ALA A 333 -22.78 -5.47 -0.08
N LEU A 334 -23.68 -6.13 0.64
CA LEU A 334 -24.71 -7.01 0.06
C LEU A 334 -25.65 -6.25 -0.87
N LYS A 335 -26.13 -5.06 -0.46
CA LYS A 335 -26.99 -4.21 -1.30
C LYS A 335 -26.25 -3.71 -2.55
N THR A 336 -25.00 -3.30 -2.39
CA THR A 336 -24.17 -2.81 -3.50
C THR A 336 -23.85 -3.94 -4.50
N LEU A 337 -23.56 -5.14 -4.00
CA LEU A 337 -23.31 -6.32 -4.84
C LEU A 337 -24.57 -6.69 -5.63
N ARG A 338 -25.74 -6.79 -4.97
CA ARG A 338 -27.02 -7.08 -5.64
C ARG A 338 -27.29 -6.11 -6.80
N LYS A 339 -27.11 -4.81 -6.55
CA LYS A 339 -27.28 -3.76 -7.58
C LYS A 339 -26.27 -3.90 -8.73
N SER A 340 -25.03 -4.27 -8.42
CA SER A 340 -23.99 -4.51 -9.42
C SER A 340 -24.37 -5.70 -10.30
N LEU A 341 -24.82 -6.81 -9.70
CA LEU A 341 -25.30 -8.01 -10.40
C LEU A 341 -26.52 -7.73 -11.29
N ASP A 342 -27.52 -6.99 -10.79
CA ASP A 342 -28.69 -6.58 -11.60
C ASP A 342 -28.27 -5.77 -12.85
N THR A 343 -27.26 -4.92 -12.70
CA THR A 343 -26.74 -4.11 -13.80
C THR A 343 -25.96 -4.97 -14.79
N TRP A 344 -25.12 -5.90 -14.32
CA TRP A 344 -24.32 -6.78 -15.18
C TRP A 344 -25.16 -7.79 -15.96
N LEU A 345 -26.30 -8.21 -15.41
CA LEU A 345 -27.30 -9.08 -16.03
C LEU A 345 -28.32 -8.33 -16.91
N GLY A 346 -28.27 -7.00 -16.97
CA GLY A 346 -29.20 -6.18 -17.76
C GLY A 346 -30.63 -6.09 -17.20
N ILE A 347 -30.84 -6.53 -15.96
CA ILE A 347 -32.12 -6.43 -15.24
C ILE A 347 -32.41 -4.96 -14.87
N ARG A 348 -31.35 -4.20 -14.59
CA ARG A 348 -31.38 -2.76 -14.30
C ARG A 348 -30.60 -1.98 -15.34
N THR A 349 -31.16 -0.89 -15.83
CA THR A 349 -30.45 0.07 -16.70
C THR A 349 -29.44 0.86 -15.86
N ARG A 350 -28.21 0.98 -16.37
CA ARG A 350 -27.13 1.73 -15.72
C ARG A 350 -27.52 3.21 -15.65
N ASP A 351 -27.62 3.76 -14.44
CA ASP A 351 -27.91 5.18 -14.25
C ASP A 351 -26.65 5.98 -14.65
N PRO A 352 -26.73 6.91 -15.63
CA PRO A 352 -25.60 7.72 -16.07
C PRO A 352 -25.04 8.64 -14.97
N PHE A 353 -25.75 8.83 -13.85
CA PHE A 353 -25.29 9.61 -12.70
C PHE A 353 -24.65 8.76 -11.59
N GLU A 354 -24.61 7.43 -11.73
CA GLU A 354 -23.90 6.52 -10.82
C GLU A 354 -22.42 6.33 -11.21
N LEU A 355 -21.83 7.33 -11.88
CA LEU A 355 -20.55 7.25 -12.62
C LEU A 355 -19.30 7.67 -11.88
#